data_AF-A0A2A3YXH0-F1
#
_entry.id   AF-A0A2A3YXH0-F1
#
_cell.length_a   1.000
_cell.length_b   1.000
_cell.length_c   1.000
_cell.angle_alpha   90.00
_cell.angle_beta   90.00
_cell.angle_gamma   90.00
#
_symmetry.space_group_name_H-M   'P 1'
#
loop_
_entity.id
_entity.type
_entity.pdbx_description
1 polymer ?
#
loop_
_entity_poly.entity_id
_entity_poly.type
_entity_poly.pdbx_seq_one_letter_code
_entity_poly.pdbx_strand_id
1 'polypeptide(L)'
;MTMHLGRTITTGVITAGLLIGLFAVMNAGQPLRSDDNADPSNAPGLAFGLLGLLSVFSVAVSFGRRSAMHERQQREGSGPTFQTVLHEYSLSGILVMGPVQGVCLSLAMLVCRSFAVDTGTPGSMWAEFLSGPLPCLAVFAAAWASTNIGLAYLSLAMLVRKIVVLSILGLLLFVALGVGIMMAFGWLEAANPLAGLLVASLTLLVTIPLLIGVRKLALVMGTD
;
A
#
# COMPACT_ATOMS: atom_id res chain seq x y z
N MET A 1 17.21 -11.68 11.97
CA MET A 1 15.75 -11.74 11.69
C MET A 1 14.99 -10.53 12.25
N THR A 2 15.34 -10.00 13.44
CA THR A 2 14.67 -8.88 14.12
C THR A 2 14.77 -7.52 13.41
N MET A 3 15.87 -7.22 12.71
CA MET A 3 16.07 -5.95 11.98
C MET A 3 15.10 -5.74 10.81
N HIS A 4 14.66 -6.80 10.13
CA HIS A 4 13.71 -6.69 9.01
C HIS A 4 12.30 -6.36 9.50
N LEU A 5 11.86 -6.98 10.60
CA LEU A 5 10.53 -6.76 11.16
C LEU A 5 10.36 -5.33 11.69
N GLY A 6 11.32 -4.83 12.48
CA GLY A 6 11.27 -3.46 13.02
C GLY A 6 11.18 -2.40 11.93
N ARG A 7 11.86 -2.62 10.80
CA ARG A 7 11.79 -1.70 9.65
C ARG A 7 10.45 -1.77 8.93
N THR A 8 9.92 -2.97 8.69
CA THR A 8 8.59 -3.14 8.08
C THR A 8 7.50 -2.46 8.93
N ILE A 9 7.59 -2.60 10.25
CA ILE A 9 6.72 -1.89 11.19
C ILE A 9 6.91 -0.38 11.05
N THR A 10 8.15 0.11 11.06
CA THR A 10 8.44 1.55 10.90
C THR A 10 7.84 2.10 9.60
N THR A 11 7.97 1.37 8.49
CA THR A 11 7.37 1.78 7.21
C THR A 11 5.85 1.79 7.26
N GLY A 12 5.23 0.82 7.96
CA GLY A 12 3.78 0.78 8.16
C GLY A 12 3.27 1.93 9.04
N VAL A 13 4.04 2.30 10.07
CA VAL A 13 3.71 3.44 10.93
C VAL A 13 3.83 4.76 10.16
N ILE A 14 4.87 4.91 9.33
CA ILE A 14 5.03 6.11 8.49
C ILE A 14 3.87 6.23 7.50
N THR A 15 3.49 5.14 6.80
CA THR A 15 2.39 5.17 5.83
C THR A 15 1.04 5.42 6.50
N ALA A 16 0.80 4.84 7.67
CA ALA A 16 -0.35 5.14 8.50
C ALA A 16 -0.40 6.61 8.93
N GLY A 17 0.72 7.16 9.40
CA GLY A 17 0.83 8.58 9.76
C GLY A 17 0.60 9.51 8.57
N LEU A 18 1.10 9.14 7.38
CA LEU A 18 0.84 9.88 6.14
C LEU A 18 -0.64 9.81 5.75
N LEU A 19 -1.30 8.66 5.90
CA LEU A 19 -2.73 8.53 5.65
C LEU A 19 -3.53 9.48 6.54
N ILE A 20 -3.28 9.44 7.85
CA ILE A 20 -3.96 10.29 8.83
C ILE A 20 -3.68 11.76 8.55
N GLY A 21 -2.42 12.13 8.30
CA GLY A 21 -2.01 13.50 8.05
C GLY A 21 -2.61 14.06 6.76
N LEU A 22 -2.55 13.32 5.65
CA LEU A 22 -3.16 13.73 4.38
C LEU A 22 -4.68 13.80 4.49
N PHE A 23 -5.31 12.83 5.15
CA PHE A 23 -6.74 12.86 5.40
C PHE A 23 -7.13 14.09 6.23
N ALA A 24 -6.40 14.43 7.30
CA ALA A 24 -6.66 15.62 8.09
C ALA A 24 -6.42 16.93 7.30
N VAL A 25 -5.38 16.99 6.46
CA VAL A 25 -5.11 18.19 5.64
C VAL A 25 -6.18 18.37 4.56
N MET A 26 -6.62 17.29 3.92
CA MET A 26 -7.55 17.34 2.79
C MET A 26 -9.02 17.33 3.22
N ASN A 27 -9.33 16.76 4.38
CA ASN A 27 -10.69 16.65 4.89
C ASN A 27 -10.73 16.40 6.43
N ALA A 28 -10.32 17.39 7.24
CA ALA A 28 -10.34 17.31 8.71
C ALA A 28 -11.75 17.33 9.35
N GLY A 29 -12.84 17.28 8.59
CA GLY A 29 -14.19 17.46 9.15
C GLY A 29 -14.48 18.89 9.67
N GLN A 30 -13.46 19.71 9.90
CA GLN A 30 -13.51 21.17 9.84
C GLN A 30 -12.21 21.65 9.22
N PRO A 31 -12.24 22.77 8.49
CA PRO A 31 -11.08 23.09 7.70
C PRO A 31 -10.03 23.71 8.66
N LEU A 32 -8.82 23.16 8.70
CA LEU A 32 -7.65 23.73 9.42
C LEU A 32 -7.31 25.15 8.92
N ARG A 33 -7.92 25.54 7.79
CA ARG A 33 -7.87 26.82 7.11
C ARG A 33 -9.32 27.15 6.75
N SER A 34 -9.83 28.35 7.01
CA SER A 34 -11.23 28.75 6.79
C SER A 34 -11.66 28.82 5.31
N ASP A 35 -11.32 27.83 4.48
CA ASP A 35 -11.71 27.77 3.08
C ASP A 35 -13.02 26.97 2.95
N ASP A 36 -14.06 27.62 2.42
CA ASP A 36 -15.41 27.07 2.15
C ASP A 36 -15.44 25.91 1.12
N ASN A 37 -14.29 25.48 0.61
CA ASN A 37 -14.20 24.48 -0.46
C ASN A 37 -14.05 23.03 0.04
N ALA A 38 -13.87 22.81 1.34
CA ALA A 38 -13.74 21.46 1.89
C ALA A 38 -15.14 20.85 2.09
N ASP A 39 -15.55 19.97 1.17
CA ASP A 39 -16.81 19.23 1.30
C ASP A 39 -16.61 17.97 2.18
N PRO A 40 -17.19 17.92 3.39
CA PRO A 40 -17.05 16.78 4.29
C PRO A 40 -17.67 15.50 3.73
N SER A 41 -18.59 15.59 2.77
CA SER A 41 -19.20 14.41 2.14
C SER A 41 -18.20 13.57 1.32
N ASN A 42 -17.08 14.17 0.92
CA ASN A 42 -16.01 13.46 0.20
C ASN A 42 -15.04 12.71 1.13
N ALA A 43 -15.22 12.78 2.46
CA ALA A 43 -14.34 12.13 3.42
C ALA A 43 -14.20 10.61 3.21
N PRO A 44 -15.28 9.84 2.99
CA PRO A 44 -15.17 8.40 2.77
C PRO A 44 -14.26 8.09 1.57
N GLY A 45 -14.55 8.69 0.42
CA GLY A 45 -13.85 8.42 -0.84
C GLY A 45 -12.39 8.85 -0.79
N LEU A 46 -12.11 9.96 -0.10
CA LEU A 46 -10.76 10.43 0.12
C LEU A 46 -9.98 9.47 1.04
N ALA A 47 -10.59 8.99 2.12
CA ALA A 47 -9.96 8.04 3.03
C ALA A 47 -9.63 6.72 2.33
N PHE A 48 -10.60 6.13 1.63
CA PHE A 48 -10.41 4.89 0.89
C PHE A 48 -9.46 5.05 -0.31
N GLY A 49 -9.51 6.19 -1.01
CA GLY A 49 -8.57 6.51 -2.08
C GLY A 49 -7.13 6.61 -1.57
N LEU A 50 -6.88 7.39 -0.52
CA LEU A 50 -5.57 7.52 0.09
C LEU A 50 -5.07 6.17 0.64
N LEU A 51 -5.95 5.36 1.22
CA LEU A 51 -5.66 4.00 1.65
C LEU A 51 -5.17 3.11 0.48
N GLY A 52 -5.87 3.13 -0.64
CA GLY A 52 -5.48 2.41 -1.86
C GLY A 52 -4.13 2.87 -2.39
N LEU A 53 -3.92 4.18 -2.46
CA LEU A 53 -2.67 4.77 -2.91
C LEU A 53 -1.50 4.38 -1.98
N LEU A 54 -1.63 4.64 -0.68
CA LEU A 54 -0.56 4.42 0.30
C LEU A 54 -0.25 2.93 0.50
N SER A 55 -1.23 2.04 0.36
CA SER A 55 -0.98 0.59 0.42
C SER A 55 -0.07 0.11 -0.71
N VAL A 56 -0.30 0.55 -1.96
CA VAL A 56 0.59 0.21 -3.10
C VAL A 56 1.96 0.89 -2.95
N PHE A 57 1.98 2.19 -2.66
CA PHE A 57 3.20 2.99 -2.64
C PHE A 57 4.06 2.81 -1.39
N SER A 58 3.54 2.19 -0.33
CA SER A 58 4.32 1.78 0.86
C SER A 58 5.56 0.98 0.51
N VAL A 59 5.48 0.21 -0.57
CA VAL A 59 6.56 -0.59 -1.14
C VAL A 59 7.69 0.29 -1.66
N ALA A 60 7.37 1.35 -2.40
CA ALA A 60 8.37 2.30 -2.88
C ALA A 60 9.12 2.99 -1.72
N VAL A 61 8.43 3.35 -0.64
CA VAL A 61 9.07 3.92 0.57
C VAL A 61 10.04 2.92 1.21
N SER A 62 9.64 1.65 1.26
CA SER A 62 10.40 0.59 1.91
C SER A 62 11.65 0.19 1.11
N PHE A 63 11.59 0.25 -0.22
CA PHE A 63 12.68 -0.11 -1.11
C PHE A 63 13.55 1.08 -1.54
N GLY A 64 12.99 2.27 -1.75
CA GLY A 64 13.73 3.49 -2.12
C GLY A 64 14.79 3.88 -1.08
N ARG A 65 14.49 3.67 0.20
CA ARG A 65 15.44 3.90 1.30
C ARG A 65 16.68 3.01 1.24
N ARG A 66 16.58 1.82 0.63
CA ARG A 66 17.71 0.91 0.38
C ARG A 66 18.42 1.21 -0.91
N SER A 67 17.71 1.59 -1.98
CA SER A 67 18.34 1.97 -3.25
C SER A 67 19.39 3.05 -3.06
N ALA A 68 19.10 4.08 -2.27
CA ALA A 68 20.07 5.15 -1.98
C ALA A 68 21.30 4.67 -1.19
N MET A 69 21.13 3.68 -0.30
CA MET A 69 22.23 3.09 0.48
C MET A 69 23.08 2.15 -0.39
N HIS A 70 22.44 1.39 -1.27
CA HIS A 70 23.09 0.47 -2.20
C HIS A 70 23.78 1.21 -3.35
N GLU A 71 23.19 2.28 -3.88
CA GLU A 71 23.84 3.17 -4.86
C GLU A 71 25.09 3.85 -4.28
N ARG A 72 25.06 4.22 -3.00
CA ARG A 72 26.26 4.70 -2.29
C ARG A 72 27.33 3.61 -2.23
N GLN A 73 26.98 2.40 -1.81
CA GLN A 73 27.93 1.27 -1.77
C GLN A 73 28.41 0.81 -3.15
N GLN A 74 27.59 0.95 -4.18
CA GLN A 74 27.93 0.58 -5.56
C GLN A 74 28.81 1.64 -6.22
N ARG A 75 28.63 2.92 -5.89
CA ARG A 75 29.59 4.00 -6.21
C ARG A 75 30.94 3.80 -5.51
N GLU A 76 30.94 3.17 -4.35
CA GLU A 76 32.15 2.79 -3.59
C GLU A 76 32.80 1.48 -4.09
N GLY A 77 32.30 0.87 -5.17
CA GLY A 77 32.90 -0.30 -5.81
C GLY A 77 32.66 -1.64 -5.09
N SER A 78 31.91 -1.65 -3.99
CA SER A 78 31.64 -2.84 -3.16
C SER A 78 30.14 -3.17 -3.05
N GLY A 79 29.34 -2.76 -4.04
CA GLY A 79 27.88 -2.88 -3.99
C GLY A 79 27.37 -4.27 -4.37
N PRO A 80 26.36 -4.81 -3.67
CA PRO A 80 25.79 -6.13 -3.99
C PRO A 80 25.06 -6.18 -5.33
N THR A 81 25.23 -7.29 -6.05
CA THR A 81 24.56 -7.64 -7.31
C THR A 81 23.03 -7.76 -7.17
N PHE A 82 22.29 -7.71 -8.29
CA PHE A 82 20.83 -7.89 -8.35
C PHE A 82 20.33 -9.09 -7.52
N GLN A 83 21.03 -10.22 -7.62
CA GLN A 83 20.75 -11.43 -6.84
C GLN A 83 20.85 -11.20 -5.34
N THR A 84 21.84 -10.45 -4.85
CA THR A 84 22.01 -10.23 -3.42
C THR A 84 20.88 -9.37 -2.87
N VAL A 85 20.41 -8.34 -3.58
CA VAL A 85 19.23 -7.56 -3.15
C VAL A 85 17.96 -8.42 -3.15
N LEU A 86 17.76 -9.28 -4.16
CA LEU A 86 16.58 -10.15 -4.24
C LEU A 86 16.62 -11.30 -3.23
N HIS A 87 17.81 -11.85 -2.91
CA HIS A 87 18.02 -12.90 -1.91
C HIS A 87 18.01 -12.36 -0.47
N GLU A 88 18.49 -11.13 -0.25
CA GLU A 88 18.57 -10.52 1.07
C GLU A 88 17.18 -10.19 1.64
N TYR A 89 16.20 -9.96 0.77
CA TYR A 89 14.81 -10.06 1.19
C TYR A 89 14.43 -11.54 1.22
N SER A 90 14.40 -12.20 2.37
CA SER A 90 13.83 -13.55 2.44
C SER A 90 12.37 -13.53 1.94
N LEU A 91 11.89 -14.64 1.36
CA LEU A 91 10.47 -14.78 0.99
C LEU A 91 9.56 -14.46 2.19
N SER A 92 10.00 -14.85 3.39
CA SER A 92 9.33 -14.52 4.66
C SER A 92 9.28 -13.01 4.95
N GLY A 93 10.34 -12.24 4.69
CA GLY A 93 10.33 -10.79 4.93
C GLY A 93 9.35 -10.04 4.04
N ILE A 94 9.19 -10.47 2.79
CA ILE A 94 8.23 -9.88 1.84
C ILE A 94 6.80 -10.28 2.20
N LEU A 95 6.56 -11.53 2.57
CA LEU A 95 5.23 -11.99 2.98
C LEU A 95 4.74 -11.35 4.29
N VAL A 96 5.65 -10.85 5.14
CA VAL A 96 5.31 -10.11 6.37
C VAL A 96 4.96 -8.65 6.09
N MET A 97 5.39 -8.07 4.97
CA MET A 97 5.13 -6.66 4.66
C MET A 97 3.64 -6.38 4.44
N GLY A 98 2.96 -7.23 3.66
CA GLY A 98 1.53 -7.10 3.41
C GLY A 98 0.66 -7.08 4.68
N PRO A 99 0.78 -8.07 5.60
CA PRO A 99 0.05 -8.07 6.86
C PRO A 99 0.34 -6.83 7.73
N VAL A 100 1.62 -6.44 7.87
CA VAL A 100 2.00 -5.29 8.70
C VAL A 100 1.40 -4.00 8.14
N GLN A 101 1.46 -3.82 6.83
CA GLN A 101 0.81 -2.67 6.17
C GLN A 101 -0.70 -2.71 6.35
N GLY A 102 -1.32 -3.89 6.19
CA GLY A 102 -2.75 -4.09 6.44
C GLY A 102 -3.15 -3.64 7.85
N VAL A 103 -2.44 -4.08 8.88
CA VAL A 103 -2.74 -3.69 10.28
C VAL A 103 -2.60 -2.17 10.46
N CYS A 104 -1.48 -1.60 10.04
CA CYS A 104 -1.21 -0.17 10.27
C CYS A 104 -2.22 0.72 9.55
N LEU A 105 -2.58 0.38 8.31
CA LEU A 105 -3.51 1.16 7.51
C LEU A 105 -4.97 0.97 7.95
N SER A 106 -5.37 -0.22 8.41
CA SER A 106 -6.67 -0.43 9.05
C SER A 106 -6.82 0.41 10.32
N LEU A 107 -5.78 0.45 11.17
CA LEU A 107 -5.77 1.29 12.36
C LEU A 107 -5.83 2.77 12.01
N ALA A 108 -5.11 3.20 10.98
CA ALA A 108 -5.19 4.57 10.49
C ALA A 108 -6.59 4.91 9.97
N MET A 109 -7.27 4.00 9.27
CA MET A 109 -8.66 4.20 8.84
C MET A 109 -9.63 4.33 10.03
N LEU A 110 -9.45 3.55 11.09
CA LEU A 110 -10.22 3.72 12.33
C LEU A 110 -10.02 5.12 12.92
N VAL A 111 -8.77 5.58 12.96
CA VAL A 111 -8.43 6.92 13.42
C VAL A 111 -9.09 7.97 12.53
N CYS A 112 -8.92 7.91 11.20
CA CYS A 112 -9.59 8.82 10.26
C CYS A 112 -11.11 8.85 10.44
N ARG A 113 -11.75 7.68 10.59
CA ARG A 113 -13.19 7.58 10.78
C ARG A 113 -13.65 8.20 12.10
N SER A 114 -12.84 8.12 13.15
CA SER A 114 -13.21 8.58 14.51
C SER A 114 -13.40 10.09 14.62
N PHE A 115 -12.73 10.87 13.78
CA PHE A 115 -12.84 12.34 13.76
C PHE A 115 -13.46 12.89 12.47
N ALA A 116 -13.84 12.03 11.53
CA ALA A 116 -14.56 12.45 10.33
C ALA A 116 -15.96 12.97 10.70
N VAL A 117 -16.34 14.12 10.12
CA VAL A 117 -17.66 14.72 10.32
C VAL A 117 -18.75 13.97 9.56
N ASP A 118 -18.49 13.57 8.32
CA ASP A 118 -19.42 12.72 7.60
C ASP A 118 -19.26 11.25 8.02
N THR A 119 -20.33 10.70 8.55
CA THR A 119 -20.42 9.30 8.94
C THR A 119 -20.74 8.38 7.76
N GLY A 120 -21.09 8.93 6.60
CA GLY A 120 -21.47 8.23 5.38
C GLY A 120 -22.84 7.55 5.46
N THR A 121 -23.16 6.82 4.39
CA THR A 121 -24.46 6.16 4.22
C THR A 121 -24.59 4.93 5.14
N PRO A 122 -25.68 4.81 5.93
CA PRO A 122 -25.93 3.62 6.74
C PRO A 122 -25.86 2.33 5.92
N GLY A 123 -25.25 1.27 6.47
CA GLY A 123 -25.07 0.01 5.76
C GLY A 123 -23.80 -0.07 4.90
N SER A 124 -23.04 1.01 4.79
CA SER A 124 -21.76 1.04 4.07
C SER A 124 -20.57 0.68 4.95
N MET A 125 -19.44 0.31 4.34
CA MET A 125 -18.20 0.08 5.11
C MET A 125 -17.72 1.30 5.87
N TRP A 126 -17.84 2.50 5.31
CA TRP A 126 -17.45 3.72 6.02
C TRP A 126 -18.30 3.97 7.26
N ALA A 127 -19.63 3.80 7.13
CA ALA A 127 -20.54 4.03 8.25
C ALA A 127 -20.35 3.00 9.36
N GLU A 128 -20.11 1.74 9.01
CA GLU A 128 -20.01 0.64 9.98
C GLU A 128 -18.60 0.42 10.54
N PHE A 129 -17.62 1.23 10.16
CA PHE A 129 -16.21 1.01 10.52
C PHE A 129 -15.95 0.99 12.03
N LEU A 130 -16.75 1.71 12.81
CA LEU A 130 -16.66 1.76 14.28
C LEU A 130 -17.63 0.81 14.99
N SER A 131 -18.65 0.30 14.29
CA SER A 131 -19.72 -0.53 14.87
C SER A 131 -19.48 -2.02 14.73
N GLY A 132 -18.55 -2.44 13.87
CA GLY A 132 -18.27 -3.87 13.67
C GLY A 132 -16.88 -4.17 13.12
N PRO A 133 -16.43 -5.45 13.21
CA PRO A 133 -15.09 -5.86 12.77
C PRO A 133 -14.99 -6.03 11.25
N LEU A 134 -16.11 -6.22 10.54
CA LEU A 134 -16.13 -6.56 9.11
C LEU A 134 -15.43 -5.51 8.22
N PRO A 135 -15.72 -4.19 8.33
CA PRO A 135 -15.04 -3.20 7.49
C PRO A 135 -13.54 -3.13 7.76
N CYS A 136 -13.14 -3.31 9.02
CA CYS A 136 -11.75 -3.28 9.43
C CYS A 136 -10.96 -4.47 8.85
N LEU A 137 -11.59 -5.66 8.82
CA LEU A 137 -11.05 -6.86 8.16
C LEU A 137 -11.01 -6.72 6.63
N ALA A 138 -12.03 -6.09 6.03
CA ALA A 138 -12.05 -5.84 4.59
C ALA A 138 -10.91 -4.89 4.18
N VAL A 139 -10.72 -3.78 4.89
CA VAL A 139 -9.60 -2.86 4.69
C VAL A 139 -8.26 -3.55 4.92
N PHE A 140 -8.15 -4.38 5.95
CA PHE A 140 -6.93 -5.14 6.23
C PHE A 140 -6.57 -6.04 5.04
N ALA A 141 -7.53 -6.82 4.56
CA ALA A 141 -7.34 -7.75 3.44
C ALA A 141 -7.02 -6.98 2.13
N ALA A 142 -7.74 -5.89 1.87
CA ALA A 142 -7.53 -5.08 0.67
C ALA A 142 -6.15 -4.39 0.68
N ALA A 143 -5.76 -3.80 1.81
CA ALA A 143 -4.45 -3.16 1.96
C ALA A 143 -3.30 -4.17 1.85
N TRP A 144 -3.47 -5.39 2.41
CA TRP A 144 -2.51 -6.47 2.20
C TRP A 144 -2.43 -6.86 0.73
N ALA A 145 -3.57 -7.13 0.08
CA ALA A 145 -3.60 -7.50 -1.34
C ALA A 145 -2.93 -6.45 -2.23
N SER A 146 -3.24 -5.17 -1.99
CA SER A 146 -2.65 -4.02 -2.66
C SER A 146 -1.13 -3.94 -2.47
N THR A 147 -0.66 -4.17 -1.24
CA THR A 147 0.78 -4.23 -0.95
C THR A 147 1.46 -5.37 -1.71
N ASN A 148 0.81 -6.54 -1.80
CA ASN A 148 1.35 -7.68 -2.58
C ASN A 148 1.45 -7.33 -4.07
N ILE A 149 0.48 -6.63 -4.63
CA ILE A 149 0.51 -6.15 -6.01
C ILE A 149 1.69 -5.19 -6.22
N GLY A 150 1.89 -4.24 -5.31
CA GLY A 150 3.03 -3.32 -5.37
C GLY A 150 4.38 -4.04 -5.29
N LEU A 151 4.50 -5.06 -4.45
CA LEU A 151 5.70 -5.90 -4.34
C LEU A 151 5.97 -6.74 -5.59
N ALA A 152 4.92 -7.31 -6.19
CA ALA A 152 5.02 -8.04 -7.44
C ALA A 152 5.49 -7.10 -8.56
N TYR A 153 4.90 -5.92 -8.65
CA TYR A 153 5.27 -4.90 -9.63
C TYR A 153 6.73 -4.47 -9.48
N LEU A 154 7.17 -4.17 -8.24
CA LEU A 154 8.54 -3.79 -7.99
C LEU A 154 9.54 -4.88 -8.40
N SER A 155 9.19 -6.15 -8.19
CA SER A 155 10.01 -7.29 -8.62
C SER A 155 10.19 -7.32 -10.14
N LEU A 156 9.15 -6.99 -10.90
CA LEU A 156 9.22 -6.86 -12.36
C LEU A 156 10.00 -5.62 -12.79
N ALA A 157 9.77 -4.47 -12.15
CA ALA A 157 10.45 -3.22 -12.46
C ALA A 157 11.97 -3.35 -12.26
N MET A 158 12.40 -4.08 -11.23
CA MET A 158 13.82 -4.36 -11.00
C MET A 158 14.46 -5.23 -12.10
N LEU A 159 13.70 -6.07 -12.81
CA LEU A 159 14.20 -6.88 -13.92
C LEU A 159 14.64 -6.01 -15.11
N VAL A 160 13.89 -4.94 -15.37
CA VAL A 160 14.09 -4.07 -16.54
C VAL A 160 14.91 -2.82 -16.24
N ARG A 161 15.43 -2.70 -15.00
CA ARG A 161 16.11 -1.49 -14.49
C ARG A 161 17.31 -1.02 -15.31
N LYS A 162 17.96 -1.92 -16.04
CA LYS A 162 19.14 -1.62 -16.87
C LYS A 162 18.77 -0.89 -18.17
N ILE A 163 17.50 -0.95 -18.57
CA ILE A 163 16.99 -0.32 -19.78
C ILE A 163 16.22 0.94 -19.36
N VAL A 164 16.83 2.11 -19.57
CA VAL A 164 16.30 3.40 -19.10
C VAL A 164 14.87 3.64 -19.57
N VAL A 165 14.59 3.37 -20.85
CA VAL A 165 13.26 3.55 -21.45
C VAL A 165 12.22 2.66 -20.77
N LEU A 166 12.52 1.36 -20.56
CA LEU A 166 11.62 0.44 -19.86
C LEU A 166 11.47 0.79 -18.38
N SER A 167 12.50 1.37 -17.77
CA SER A 167 12.46 1.80 -16.36
C SER A 167 11.53 3.00 -16.17
N ILE A 168 11.59 3.98 -17.08
CA ILE A 168 10.67 5.14 -17.08
C ILE A 168 9.24 4.67 -17.37
N LEU A 169 9.06 3.79 -18.36
CA LEU A 169 7.75 3.19 -18.65
C LEU A 169 7.19 2.42 -17.45
N GLY A 170 8.05 1.66 -16.76
CA GLY A 170 7.68 0.95 -15.54
C GLY A 170 7.24 1.89 -14.41
N LEU A 171 7.92 3.02 -14.24
CA LEU A 171 7.50 4.03 -13.26
C LEU A 171 6.11 4.60 -13.60
N LEU A 172 5.86 4.94 -14.87
CA LEU A 172 4.56 5.46 -15.32
C LEU A 172 3.44 4.43 -15.12
N LEU A 173 3.71 3.17 -15.46
CA LEU A 173 2.77 2.07 -15.25
C LEU A 173 2.50 1.80 -13.76
N PHE A 174 3.51 1.96 -12.89
CA PHE A 174 3.31 1.86 -11.45
C PHE A 174 2.42 2.97 -10.91
N VAL A 175 2.57 4.19 -11.42
CA VAL A 175 1.69 5.31 -11.08
C VAL A 175 0.27 5.06 -11.55
N ALA A 176 0.10 4.61 -12.80
CA ALA A 176 -1.21 4.24 -13.34
C ALA A 176 -1.88 3.12 -12.52
N LEU A 177 -1.10 2.12 -12.10
CA LEU A 177 -1.56 1.04 -11.22
C LEU A 177 -2.02 1.58 -9.86
N GLY A 178 -1.27 2.51 -9.27
CA GLY A 178 -1.65 3.17 -8.02
C GLY A 178 -2.96 3.95 -8.14
N VAL A 179 -3.15 4.68 -9.24
CA VAL A 179 -4.43 5.39 -9.53
C VAL A 179 -5.58 4.41 -9.74
N GLY A 180 -5.35 3.31 -10.48
CA GLY A 180 -6.36 2.27 -10.67
C GLY A 180 -6.78 1.62 -9.36
N ILE A 181 -5.82 1.34 -8.46
CA ILE A 181 -6.09 0.78 -7.13
C ILE A 181 -6.80 1.81 -6.24
N MET A 182 -6.42 3.09 -6.30
CA MET A 182 -7.12 4.18 -5.62
C MET A 182 -8.60 4.21 -6.02
N MET A 183 -8.90 4.15 -7.33
CA MET A 183 -10.27 4.11 -7.84
C MET A 183 -11.03 2.85 -7.40
N ALA A 184 -10.38 1.68 -7.43
CA ALA A 184 -10.97 0.43 -6.96
C ALA A 184 -11.31 0.45 -5.46
N PHE A 185 -10.48 1.12 -4.66
CA PHE A 185 -10.78 1.34 -3.24
C PHE A 185 -11.92 2.34 -3.04
N GLY A 186 -12.12 3.32 -3.94
CA GLY A 186 -13.28 4.20 -3.90
C GLY A 186 -14.60 3.42 -3.84
N TRP A 187 -14.72 2.31 -4.58
CA TRP A 187 -15.91 1.43 -4.51
C TRP A 187 -16.18 0.86 -3.11
N LEU A 188 -15.12 0.64 -2.31
CA LEU A 188 -15.25 0.11 -0.95
C LEU A 188 -16.02 1.06 -0.03
N GLU A 189 -16.03 2.38 -0.30
CA GLU A 189 -16.71 3.35 0.56
C GLU A 189 -18.21 3.07 0.71
N ALA A 190 -18.84 2.65 -0.40
CA ALA A 190 -20.28 2.46 -0.53
C ALA A 190 -20.67 0.98 -0.48
N ALA A 191 -19.70 0.07 -0.53
CA ALA A 191 -19.95 -1.36 -0.49
C ALA A 191 -20.53 -1.78 0.87
N ASN A 192 -21.43 -2.76 0.84
CA ASN A 192 -21.84 -3.47 2.06
C ASN A 192 -20.61 -4.19 2.68
N PRO A 193 -20.44 -4.19 4.01
CA PRO A 193 -19.28 -4.80 4.67
C PRO A 193 -19.01 -6.26 4.32
N LEU A 194 -20.06 -7.07 4.15
CA LEU A 194 -19.90 -8.48 3.76
C LEU A 194 -19.34 -8.59 2.34
N ALA A 195 -19.90 -7.82 1.39
CA ALA A 195 -19.45 -7.80 0.00
C ALA A 195 -18.02 -7.27 -0.11
N GLY A 196 -17.70 -6.19 0.62
CA GLY A 196 -16.36 -5.63 0.69
C GLY A 196 -15.34 -6.64 1.21
N LEU A 197 -15.66 -7.35 2.30
CA LEU A 197 -14.79 -8.39 2.85
C LEU A 197 -14.59 -9.55 1.87
N LEU A 198 -15.64 -10.02 1.20
CA LEU A 198 -15.54 -11.12 0.23
C LEU A 198 -14.62 -10.75 -0.93
N VAL A 199 -14.83 -9.58 -1.54
CA VAL A 199 -14.00 -9.09 -2.65
C VAL A 199 -12.55 -8.90 -2.20
N ALA A 200 -12.33 -8.28 -1.03
CA ALA A 200 -10.98 -8.06 -0.51
C ALA A 200 -10.25 -9.38 -0.21
N SER A 201 -10.95 -10.35 0.37
CA SER A 201 -10.40 -11.68 0.69
C SER A 201 -10.07 -12.49 -0.55
N LEU A 202 -10.96 -12.52 -1.55
CA LEU A 202 -10.68 -13.17 -2.84
C LEU A 202 -9.49 -12.51 -3.55
N THR A 203 -9.43 -11.18 -3.55
CA THR A 203 -8.30 -10.45 -4.10
C THR A 203 -7.01 -10.83 -3.38
N LEU A 204 -7.01 -10.86 -2.05
CA LEU A 204 -5.85 -11.29 -1.26
C LEU A 204 -5.40 -12.71 -1.63
N LEU A 205 -6.32 -13.65 -1.73
CA LEU A 205 -6.03 -15.04 -2.12
C LEU A 205 -5.37 -15.15 -3.48
N VAL A 206 -5.75 -14.30 -4.45
CA VAL A 206 -5.14 -14.26 -5.79
C VAL A 206 -3.76 -13.59 -5.76
N THR A 207 -3.58 -12.55 -4.96
CA THR A 207 -2.31 -11.79 -4.93
C THR A 207 -1.15 -12.54 -4.29
N ILE A 208 -1.41 -13.48 -3.37
CA ILE A 208 -0.36 -14.30 -2.74
C ILE A 208 0.39 -15.17 -3.77
N PRO A 209 -0.27 -16.05 -4.55
CA PRO A 209 0.41 -16.85 -5.56
C PRO A 209 0.98 -15.99 -6.68
N LEU A 210 0.33 -14.87 -7.04
CA LEU A 210 0.87 -13.89 -7.98
C LEU A 210 2.24 -13.37 -7.52
N LEU A 211 2.33 -12.89 -6.29
CA LEU A 211 3.56 -12.37 -5.70
C LEU A 211 4.66 -13.43 -5.67
N ILE A 212 4.33 -14.65 -5.25
CA ILE A 212 5.29 -15.77 -5.22
C ILE A 212 5.78 -16.10 -6.64
N GLY A 213 4.86 -16.20 -7.61
CA GLY A 213 5.16 -16.54 -9.00
C GLY A 213 6.01 -15.49 -9.68
N VAL A 214 5.61 -14.22 -9.61
CA VAL A 214 6.35 -13.08 -10.18
C VAL A 214 7.74 -12.98 -9.58
N ARG A 215 7.87 -13.23 -8.28
CA ARG A 215 9.17 -13.21 -7.62
C ARG A 215 10.08 -14.34 -8.08
N LYS A 216 9.54 -15.57 -8.21
CA LYS A 216 10.29 -16.69 -8.77
C LYS A 216 10.75 -16.40 -10.19
N LEU A 217 9.89 -15.81 -11.01
CA LEU A 217 10.24 -15.39 -12.37
C LEU A 217 11.39 -14.37 -12.38
N ALA A 218 11.32 -13.35 -11.51
CA ALA A 218 12.37 -12.34 -11.41
C ALA A 218 13.71 -12.91 -10.93
N LEU A 219 13.69 -13.93 -10.07
CA LEU A 219 14.90 -14.65 -9.66
C LEU A 219 15.53 -15.42 -10.81
N VAL A 220 14.73 -16.13 -11.61
CA VAL A 220 15.22 -16.94 -12.75
C VAL A 220 15.72 -16.05 -13.87
N MET A 221 14.97 -15.03 -14.27
CA MET A 221 15.34 -14.19 -15.41
C MET A 221 16.45 -13.17 -15.11
N GLY A 222 16.77 -12.93 -13.83
CA GLY A 222 17.86 -12.04 -13.45
C GLY A 222 19.20 -12.73 -13.19
N THR A 223 19.32 -14.02 -13.50
CA THR A 223 20.59 -14.77 -13.47
C THR A 223 21.35 -14.74 -14.79
N ASP A 224 20.73 -14.24 -15.86
CA ASP A 224 21.31 -14.09 -17.20
C ASP A 224 21.77 -12.63 -17.44
#